data_AF-A0A844WS15-F1
#
_entry.id   AF-A0A844WS15-F1
#
_cell.length_a   1.000
_cell.length_b   1.000
_cell.length_c   1.000
_cell.angle_alpha   90.00
_cell.angle_beta   90.00
_cell.angle_gamma   90.00
#
_symmetry.space_group_name_H-M   'P 1'
#
loop_
_entity.id
_entity.type
_entity.pdbx_description
1 polymer ?
#
loop_
_entity_poly.entity_id
_entity_poly.type
_entity_poly.pdbx_seq_one_letter_code
_entity_poly.pdbx_strand_id
1 'polypeptide(L)'
;MKYIKCILLTILLIPAISYAMFRIYTGTIGQDNAEFYFDDEYAFYLAGKEHQIKHLSFISKPNDVFNFNVDYTDSSKKVLDKIYIENFDEGTFYRGTEDYQHLTGYTLNGKKVNLHKIFEYKKYDERSLREAEFNNIDYLQQHSTKDFYFKVIISKKKKEEANIVGIKVYRKYDGKQIQTITGIKGCEFHGHVNIVSYEDIDYNFDGDNNDFRLVKDRLTGPNHTSKYYVYDKKQQQFVKLNLEGNAFRFDYEEKEATSYKNCLGKKNNDYILLTDDFKYIGNNRYKKIKTECLYKADGHVNKDNNRYEYRKQRACKPKEIKACRKYIDTNDYDDY
;
A
#
# COMPACT_ATOMS: atom_id res chain seq x y z
N MET A 1 -21.50 -58.68 5.73
CA MET A 1 -21.91 -57.27 5.53
C MET A 1 -20.81 -56.36 6.06
N LYS A 2 -20.25 -55.54 5.18
CA LYS A 2 -18.96 -54.85 5.34
C LYS A 2 -19.11 -53.59 6.21
N TYR A 3 -18.26 -53.48 7.23
CA TYR A 3 -17.96 -52.23 7.92
C TYR A 3 -17.21 -51.31 6.97
N ILE A 4 -17.88 -50.28 6.44
CA ILE A 4 -17.20 -49.18 5.75
C ILE A 4 -16.83 -48.15 6.83
N LYS A 5 -15.54 -48.14 7.18
CA LYS A 5 -14.89 -47.05 7.91
C LYS A 5 -15.04 -45.78 7.07
N CYS A 6 -15.86 -44.83 7.52
CA CYS A 6 -15.79 -43.46 7.03
C CYS A 6 -14.46 -42.87 7.49
N ILE A 7 -13.46 -42.88 6.58
CA ILE A 7 -12.27 -42.05 6.72
C ILE A 7 -12.76 -40.60 6.60
N LEU A 8 -12.73 -39.88 7.73
CA LEU A 8 -12.81 -38.43 7.74
C LEU A 8 -11.59 -37.92 6.95
N LEU A 9 -11.79 -37.64 5.66
CA LEU A 9 -10.81 -36.91 4.86
C LEU A 9 -10.97 -35.43 5.25
N THR A 10 -10.39 -35.04 6.37
CA THR A 10 -10.16 -33.62 6.66
C THR A 10 -9.13 -33.17 5.63
N ILE A 11 -9.61 -32.69 4.49
CA ILE A 11 -8.79 -31.87 3.59
C ILE A 11 -8.52 -30.62 4.41
N LEU A 12 -7.41 -30.63 5.15
CA LEU A 12 -6.70 -29.41 5.48
C LEU A 12 -6.31 -28.81 4.14
N LEU A 13 -7.23 -28.03 3.56
CA LEU A 13 -6.87 -26.91 2.71
C LEU A 13 -6.02 -26.04 3.63
N ILE A 14 -4.73 -26.35 3.72
CA ILE A 14 -3.74 -25.36 4.11
C ILE A 14 -3.94 -24.32 3.01
N PRO A 15 -4.52 -23.14 3.30
CA PRO A 15 -4.51 -22.08 2.31
C PRO A 15 -3.06 -21.97 1.88
N ALA A 16 -2.79 -22.00 0.57
CA ALA A 16 -1.46 -21.69 0.09
C ALA A 16 -1.14 -20.33 0.70
N ILE A 17 -0.32 -20.32 1.76
CA ILE A 17 0.02 -19.11 2.46
C ILE A 17 0.78 -18.34 1.40
N SER A 18 0.17 -17.29 0.83
CA SER A 18 0.89 -16.36 -0.03
C SER A 18 2.05 -15.88 0.82
N TYR A 19 3.28 -16.23 0.42
CA TYR A 19 4.45 -15.97 1.24
C TYR A 19 4.90 -14.53 0.99
N ALA A 20 4.17 -13.52 1.49
CA ALA A 20 4.54 -12.11 1.36
C ALA A 20 6.01 -11.89 1.77
N MET A 21 6.88 -11.76 0.78
CA MET A 21 8.33 -11.76 0.91
C MET A 21 8.89 -10.48 0.30
N PHE A 22 9.51 -9.69 1.14
CA PHE A 22 10.10 -8.42 0.76
C PHE A 22 11.61 -8.55 0.72
N ARG A 23 12.24 -8.20 -0.41
CA ARG A 23 13.70 -8.19 -0.53
C ARG A 23 14.21 -6.86 -1.04
N ILE A 24 15.39 -6.48 -0.56
CA ILE A 24 16.14 -5.34 -1.07
C ILE A 24 17.49 -5.82 -1.53
N TYR A 25 17.84 -5.47 -2.76
CA TYR A 25 19.15 -5.66 -3.32
C TYR A 25 19.77 -4.31 -3.68
N THR A 26 21.08 -4.20 -3.53
CA THR A 26 21.81 -3.04 -4.06
C THR A 26 22.99 -3.52 -4.91
N GLY A 27 23.55 -2.65 -5.74
CA GLY A 27 24.67 -3.01 -6.61
C GLY A 27 24.72 -2.10 -7.83
N THR A 28 24.94 -2.66 -9.01
CA THR A 28 25.13 -1.87 -10.22
C THR A 28 24.39 -2.41 -11.44
N ILE A 29 24.09 -1.48 -12.36
CA ILE A 29 23.74 -1.74 -13.77
C ILE A 29 24.79 -1.01 -14.62
N GLY A 30 25.72 -1.76 -15.21
CA GLY A 30 26.91 -1.18 -15.82
C GLY A 30 27.76 -0.47 -14.76
N GLN A 31 27.90 0.85 -14.89
CA GLN A 31 28.63 1.70 -13.94
C GLN A 31 27.71 2.44 -12.97
N ASP A 32 26.39 2.35 -13.19
CA ASP A 32 25.40 3.07 -12.39
C ASP A 32 25.04 2.27 -11.15
N ASN A 33 25.00 2.92 -9.98
CA ASN A 33 24.44 2.31 -8.78
C ASN A 33 22.96 2.00 -8.99
N ALA A 34 22.51 0.91 -8.41
CA ALA A 34 21.12 0.49 -8.45
C ALA A 34 20.63 -0.10 -7.12
N GLU A 35 19.36 0.11 -6.84
CA GLU A 35 18.63 -0.44 -5.71
C GLU A 35 17.34 -1.10 -6.22
N PHE A 36 17.15 -2.38 -5.92
CA PHE A 36 16.00 -3.17 -6.34
C PHE A 36 15.20 -3.61 -5.11
N TYR A 37 13.88 -3.50 -5.23
CA TYR A 37 12.90 -3.80 -4.20
C TYR A 37 11.92 -4.81 -4.79
N PHE A 38 11.97 -6.04 -4.29
CA PHE A 38 11.09 -7.11 -4.71
C PHE A 38 10.01 -7.33 -3.66
N ASP A 39 8.80 -7.60 -4.13
CA ASP A 39 7.78 -8.33 -3.40
C ASP A 39 7.25 -9.52 -4.23
N ASP A 40 6.21 -10.19 -3.72
CA ASP A 40 5.63 -11.42 -4.29
C ASP A 40 5.20 -11.28 -5.75
N GLU A 41 4.75 -10.09 -6.15
CA GLU A 41 4.07 -9.88 -7.43
C GLU A 41 4.73 -8.81 -8.29
N TYR A 42 5.57 -7.96 -7.70
CA TYR A 42 6.15 -6.78 -8.33
C TYR A 42 7.62 -6.60 -7.93
N ALA A 43 8.36 -5.92 -8.80
CA ALA A 43 9.67 -5.42 -8.46
C ALA A 43 9.85 -3.99 -8.96
N PHE A 44 10.45 -3.16 -8.12
CA PHE A 44 10.71 -1.75 -8.42
C PHE A 44 12.18 -1.46 -8.21
N TYR A 45 12.73 -0.56 -9.01
CA TYR A 45 14.12 -0.19 -8.84
C TYR A 45 14.40 1.27 -9.16
N LEU A 46 15.50 1.75 -8.58
CA LEU A 46 16.14 3.01 -8.92
C LEU A 46 17.53 2.68 -9.47
N ALA A 47 17.91 3.28 -10.59
CA ALA A 47 19.26 3.15 -11.12
C ALA A 47 19.73 4.43 -11.81
N GLY A 48 21.02 4.72 -11.66
CA GLY A 48 21.67 5.87 -12.29
C GLY A 48 21.16 7.21 -11.77
N LYS A 49 21.25 8.24 -12.62
CA LYS A 49 20.98 9.65 -12.27
C LYS A 49 19.57 10.13 -12.62
N GLU A 50 18.71 9.23 -13.11
CA GLU A 50 17.36 9.60 -13.57
C GLU A 50 16.40 9.82 -12.40
N HIS A 51 16.69 9.26 -11.22
CA HIS A 51 15.88 9.36 -9.99
C HIS A 51 14.38 9.10 -10.22
N GLN A 52 14.07 8.23 -11.17
CA GLN A 52 12.72 7.79 -11.50
C GLN A 52 12.56 6.33 -11.12
N ILE A 53 11.43 6.03 -10.49
CA ILE A 53 11.07 4.67 -10.12
C ILE A 53 10.73 3.92 -11.40
N LYS A 54 11.34 2.76 -11.55
CA LYS A 54 11.12 1.86 -12.69
C LYS A 54 10.46 0.61 -12.16
N HIS A 55 9.44 0.17 -12.88
CA HIS A 55 8.71 -1.06 -12.59
C HIS A 55 9.27 -2.19 -13.46
N LEU A 56 9.43 -3.36 -12.85
CA LEU A 56 9.85 -4.59 -13.49
C LEU A 56 8.63 -5.51 -13.60
N SER A 57 7.94 -5.45 -14.73
CA SER A 57 6.78 -6.32 -14.95
C SER A 57 7.25 -7.73 -15.32
N PHE A 58 6.75 -8.73 -14.60
CA PHE A 58 7.04 -10.14 -14.85
C PHE A 58 6.62 -10.56 -16.26
N ILE A 59 7.54 -11.15 -17.01
CA ILE A 59 7.23 -11.86 -18.25
C ILE A 59 7.62 -13.31 -18.05
N SER A 60 6.68 -14.14 -17.57
CA SER A 60 6.91 -15.58 -17.58
C SER A 60 6.90 -16.05 -19.04
N LYS A 61 8.08 -16.38 -19.55
CA LYS A 61 8.23 -17.21 -20.75
C LYS A 61 8.93 -18.49 -20.32
N PRO A 62 8.60 -19.65 -20.92
CA PRO A 62 9.09 -20.95 -20.48
C PRO A 62 10.56 -21.24 -20.87
N ASN A 63 11.46 -20.26 -20.77
CA ASN A 63 12.91 -20.42 -21.00
C ASN A 63 13.69 -19.92 -19.78
N ASP A 64 14.87 -20.52 -19.52
CA ASP A 64 15.79 -20.31 -18.38
C ASP A 64 16.35 -18.87 -18.19
N VAL A 65 15.77 -17.89 -18.87
CA VAL A 65 16.14 -16.48 -18.77
C VAL A 65 14.91 -15.69 -18.35
N PHE A 66 14.98 -15.18 -17.11
CA PHE A 66 13.94 -14.34 -16.52
C PHE A 66 14.11 -12.91 -17.02
N ASN A 67 13.05 -12.33 -17.57
CA ASN A 67 13.10 -11.03 -18.24
C ASN A 67 12.03 -10.11 -17.68
N PHE A 68 12.43 -8.89 -17.34
CA PHE A 68 11.51 -7.82 -16.95
C PHE A 68 11.39 -6.81 -18.08
N ASN A 69 10.18 -6.41 -18.45
CA ASN A 69 10.05 -5.12 -19.12
C ASN A 69 10.29 -4.04 -18.07
N VAL A 70 11.06 -3.03 -18.45
CA VAL A 70 11.26 -1.83 -17.65
C VAL A 70 10.31 -0.78 -18.18
N ASP A 71 9.33 -0.37 -17.38
CA ASP A 71 8.44 0.75 -17.70
C ASP A 71 8.54 1.81 -16.58
N TYR A 72 8.29 3.08 -16.91
CA TYR A 72 8.06 4.09 -15.87
C TYR A 72 6.72 3.79 -15.19
N THR A 73 6.66 3.89 -13.86
CA THR A 73 5.40 3.73 -13.10
C THR A 73 4.31 4.69 -13.56
N ASP A 74 4.72 5.86 -14.07
CA ASP A 74 3.82 6.95 -14.47
C ASP A 74 3.51 6.92 -15.99
N SER A 75 3.99 5.92 -16.75
CA SER A 75 3.73 5.83 -18.21
C SER A 75 3.41 4.40 -18.67
N SER A 76 2.16 4.16 -19.07
CA SER A 76 1.66 2.83 -19.44
C SER A 76 2.03 2.35 -20.86
N LYS A 77 2.96 3.00 -21.57
CA LYS A 77 3.12 2.78 -23.03
C LYS A 77 4.53 2.71 -23.59
N LYS A 78 5.59 2.64 -22.78
CA LYS A 78 6.95 2.56 -23.35
C LYS A 78 7.88 1.66 -22.52
N VAL A 79 8.09 0.45 -23.01
CA VAL A 79 9.19 -0.43 -22.57
C VAL A 79 10.49 0.34 -22.82
N LEU A 80 11.14 0.76 -21.73
CA LEU A 80 12.37 1.55 -21.70
C LEU A 80 13.59 0.67 -21.93
N ASP A 81 13.57 -0.53 -21.34
CA ASP A 81 14.65 -1.50 -21.39
C ASP A 81 14.11 -2.90 -21.05
N LYS A 82 14.95 -3.91 -21.15
CA LYS A 82 14.72 -5.22 -20.53
C LYS A 82 15.87 -5.57 -19.62
N ILE A 83 15.58 -6.13 -18.46
CA ILE A 83 16.60 -6.69 -17.55
C ILE A 83 16.46 -8.20 -17.55
N TYR A 84 17.57 -8.87 -17.79
CA TYR A 84 17.72 -10.31 -17.78
C TYR A 84 18.49 -10.70 -16.53
N ILE A 85 17.92 -11.54 -15.67
CA ILE A 85 18.60 -12.11 -14.50
C ILE A 85 18.94 -13.57 -14.79
N GLU A 86 20.21 -13.91 -14.64
CA GLU A 86 20.75 -15.25 -14.89
C GLU A 86 20.39 -16.21 -13.76
N ASN A 87 20.15 -17.48 -14.09
CA ASN A 87 19.89 -18.56 -13.13
C ASN A 87 18.75 -18.25 -12.14
N PHE A 88 17.74 -17.53 -12.61
CA PHE A 88 16.58 -17.14 -11.81
C PHE A 88 15.46 -18.16 -11.99
N ASP A 89 15.07 -18.80 -10.88
CA ASP A 89 13.90 -19.67 -10.79
C ASP A 89 12.90 -19.00 -9.85
N GLU A 90 11.74 -18.63 -10.40
CA GLU A 90 10.69 -17.90 -9.68
C GLU A 90 10.21 -18.69 -8.45
N GLY A 91 10.00 -20.00 -8.62
CA GLY A 91 9.53 -20.87 -7.54
C GLY A 91 10.51 -20.90 -6.36
N THR A 92 11.80 -21.01 -6.62
CA THR A 92 12.86 -21.04 -5.62
C THR A 92 13.10 -19.65 -5.02
N PHE A 93 13.03 -18.60 -5.85
CA PHE A 93 13.16 -17.22 -5.41
C PHE A 93 12.10 -16.90 -4.35
N TYR A 94 10.82 -17.17 -4.62
CA TYR A 94 9.72 -16.87 -3.70
C TYR A 94 9.52 -17.89 -2.57
N ARG A 95 10.17 -19.05 -2.62
CA ARG A 95 10.19 -20.01 -1.50
C ARG A 95 11.36 -19.80 -0.54
N GLY A 96 12.33 -18.97 -0.93
CA GLY A 96 13.32 -18.38 -0.04
C GLY A 96 14.44 -19.31 0.39
N THR A 97 15.14 -19.90 -0.57
CA THR A 97 16.44 -20.54 -0.37
C THR A 97 17.56 -19.51 -0.27
N GLU A 98 18.70 -19.89 0.33
CA GLU A 98 19.90 -19.03 0.47
C GLU A 98 20.56 -18.70 -0.89
N ASP A 99 20.15 -19.36 -1.97
CA ASP A 99 20.78 -19.31 -3.30
C ASP A 99 20.71 -17.92 -3.97
N TYR A 100 19.81 -17.04 -3.52
CA TYR A 100 19.60 -15.70 -4.10
C TYR A 100 20.26 -14.57 -3.31
N GLN A 101 21.41 -14.83 -2.69
CA GLN A 101 22.19 -13.76 -2.04
C GLN A 101 22.76 -12.76 -3.05
N HIS A 102 23.00 -13.21 -4.29
CA HIS A 102 23.46 -12.40 -5.40
C HIS A 102 22.56 -12.58 -6.62
N LEU A 103 22.30 -11.51 -7.37
CA LEU A 103 21.65 -11.57 -8.67
C LEU A 103 22.62 -10.99 -9.71
N THR A 104 22.92 -11.78 -10.74
CA THR A 104 23.72 -11.34 -11.88
C THR A 104 22.89 -11.37 -13.14
N GLY A 105 23.25 -10.55 -14.11
CA GLY A 105 22.48 -10.44 -15.32
C GLY A 105 23.00 -9.39 -16.29
N TYR A 106 22.12 -8.97 -17.19
CA TYR A 106 22.42 -7.93 -18.16
C TYR A 106 21.14 -7.20 -18.59
N THR A 107 21.27 -5.96 -19.06
CA THR A 107 20.17 -5.26 -19.73
C THR A 107 20.10 -5.64 -21.22
N LEU A 108 19.04 -5.26 -21.93
CA LEU A 108 18.89 -5.49 -23.37
C LEU A 108 20.08 -4.96 -24.17
N ASN A 109 20.67 -3.86 -23.71
CA ASN A 109 21.83 -3.22 -24.31
C ASN A 109 23.17 -3.80 -23.82
N GLY A 110 23.16 -4.94 -23.11
CA GLY A 110 24.36 -5.65 -22.68
C GLY A 110 25.06 -5.06 -21.43
N LYS A 111 24.44 -4.10 -20.72
CA LYS A 111 25.02 -3.60 -19.47
C LYS A 111 24.92 -4.67 -18.40
N LYS A 112 26.05 -5.05 -17.80
CA LYS A 112 26.09 -6.07 -16.73
C LYS A 112 25.29 -5.61 -15.51
N VAL A 113 24.47 -6.48 -14.96
CA VAL A 113 23.76 -6.31 -13.69
C VAL A 113 24.47 -7.14 -12.63
N ASN A 114 24.76 -6.53 -11.48
CA ASN A 114 25.32 -7.23 -10.33
C ASN A 114 24.72 -6.66 -9.06
N LEU A 115 23.95 -7.46 -8.34
CA LEU A 115 23.19 -7.07 -7.18
C LEU A 115 23.48 -8.02 -6.02
N HIS A 116 23.51 -7.49 -4.80
CA HIS A 116 23.66 -8.24 -3.57
C HIS A 116 22.48 -7.94 -2.64
N LYS A 117 21.92 -8.99 -2.03
CA LYS A 117 20.80 -8.87 -1.10
C LYS A 117 21.28 -8.23 0.19
N ILE A 118 20.63 -7.14 0.60
CA ILE A 118 20.92 -6.45 1.87
C ILE A 118 19.81 -6.63 2.90
N PHE A 119 18.61 -7.05 2.46
CA PHE A 119 17.47 -7.24 3.33
C PHE A 119 16.51 -8.30 2.77
N GLU A 120 15.93 -9.08 3.67
CA GLU A 120 14.85 -10.01 3.39
C GLU A 120 13.89 -10.04 4.59
N TYR A 121 12.59 -10.01 4.32
CA TYR A 121 11.55 -10.18 5.32
C TYR A 121 10.40 -11.00 4.76
N LYS A 122 10.13 -12.16 5.39
CA LYS A 122 9.01 -13.05 5.07
C LYS A 122 7.86 -12.75 6.04
N LYS A 123 6.85 -11.98 5.64
CA LYS A 123 5.79 -11.47 6.53
C LYS A 123 5.03 -12.58 7.25
N TYR A 124 4.65 -13.63 6.54
CA TYR A 124 3.80 -14.71 7.05
C TYR A 124 4.55 -15.99 7.43
N ASP A 125 5.88 -15.99 7.38
CA ASP A 125 6.69 -17.08 7.90
C ASP A 125 6.64 -17.11 9.44
N GLU A 126 6.39 -18.29 10.04
CA GLU A 126 6.19 -18.42 11.49
C GLU A 126 7.39 -17.91 12.29
N ARG A 127 8.60 -18.22 11.83
CA ARG A 127 9.82 -17.76 12.48
C ARG A 127 9.93 -16.24 12.39
N SER A 128 9.67 -15.68 11.21
CA SER A 128 9.69 -14.23 10.98
C SER A 128 8.64 -13.48 11.80
N LEU A 129 7.43 -14.05 11.97
CA LEU A 129 6.40 -13.48 12.84
C LEU A 129 6.88 -13.37 14.29
N ARG A 130 7.59 -14.38 14.80
CA ARG A 130 8.01 -14.46 16.20
C ARG A 130 9.35 -13.79 16.49
N GLU A 131 10.33 -13.96 15.62
CA GLU A 131 11.75 -13.70 15.90
C GLU A 131 12.36 -12.55 15.12
N ALA A 132 11.84 -12.23 13.92
CA ALA A 132 12.45 -11.19 13.11
C ALA A 132 12.33 -9.82 13.80
N GLU A 133 13.44 -9.11 13.80
CA GLU A 133 13.57 -7.78 14.39
C GLU A 133 14.49 -6.97 13.48
N PHE A 134 14.02 -5.78 13.10
CA PHE A 134 14.78 -4.85 12.29
C PHE A 134 14.31 -3.44 12.55
N ASN A 135 15.21 -2.48 12.37
CA ASN A 135 14.92 -1.09 12.60
C ASN A 135 15.40 -0.25 11.42
N ASN A 136 14.56 0.69 11.01
CA ASN A 136 14.89 1.73 10.05
C ASN A 136 15.36 1.20 8.70
N ILE A 137 14.67 0.20 8.16
CA ILE A 137 14.89 -0.27 6.80
C ILE A 137 14.14 0.66 5.84
N ASP A 138 14.83 1.19 4.84
CA ASP A 138 14.20 2.01 3.81
C ASP A 138 13.59 1.11 2.74
N TYR A 139 12.30 1.27 2.45
CA TYR A 139 11.61 0.52 1.41
C TYR A 139 11.00 1.47 0.38
N LEU A 140 11.36 1.30 -0.90
CA LEU A 140 10.88 2.14 -2.00
C LEU A 140 9.37 1.99 -2.18
N GLN A 141 8.71 3.09 -2.51
CA GLN A 141 7.28 3.11 -2.80
C GLN A 141 7.08 3.27 -4.30
N GLN A 142 6.07 2.60 -4.85
CA GLN A 142 5.82 2.64 -6.29
C GLN A 142 5.27 3.99 -6.75
N HIS A 143 4.36 4.58 -5.97
CA HIS A 143 3.78 5.86 -6.35
C HIS A 143 4.76 6.96 -5.99
N SER A 144 4.81 7.93 -6.89
CA SER A 144 5.55 9.15 -6.72
C SER A 144 4.65 10.32 -7.10
N THR A 145 5.13 11.51 -6.85
CA THR A 145 4.50 12.73 -7.33
C THR A 145 5.27 13.21 -8.55
N LYS A 146 4.84 14.32 -9.15
CA LYS A 146 5.57 14.94 -10.24
C LYS A 146 7.03 15.21 -9.89
N ASP A 147 7.27 15.76 -8.70
CA ASP A 147 8.61 16.26 -8.32
C ASP A 147 9.34 15.37 -7.31
N PHE A 148 8.64 14.44 -6.64
CA PHE A 148 9.20 13.66 -5.53
C PHE A 148 8.94 12.17 -5.63
N TYR A 149 9.91 11.37 -5.19
CA TYR A 149 9.73 9.94 -4.90
C TYR A 149 9.95 9.67 -3.40
N PHE A 150 9.43 8.54 -2.93
CA PHE A 150 9.35 8.25 -1.51
C PHE A 150 9.96 6.90 -1.16
N LYS A 151 10.64 6.83 -0.02
CA LYS A 151 10.94 5.57 0.68
C LYS A 151 10.24 5.62 2.04
N VAL A 152 9.49 4.58 2.39
CA VAL A 152 9.00 4.42 3.77
C VAL A 152 10.12 3.85 4.62
N ILE A 153 10.16 4.23 5.89
CA ILE A 153 11.08 3.67 6.88
C ILE A 153 10.27 2.64 7.68
N ILE A 154 10.68 1.37 7.62
CA ILE A 154 10.01 0.26 8.31
C ILE A 154 10.84 -0.25 9.48
N SER A 155 10.15 -0.62 10.54
CA SER A 155 10.71 -1.28 11.71
C SER A 155 9.76 -2.37 12.21
N LYS A 156 10.34 -3.41 12.81
CA LYS A 156 9.61 -4.53 13.41
C LYS A 156 10.31 -4.94 14.69
N LYS A 157 9.56 -5.07 15.77
CA LYS A 157 10.01 -5.76 16.98
C LYS A 157 9.57 -7.21 16.94
N LYS A 158 10.23 -8.04 17.76
CA LYS A 158 9.82 -9.44 17.94
C LYS A 158 8.35 -9.51 18.35
N LYS A 159 7.61 -10.46 17.75
CA LYS A 159 6.18 -10.71 18.00
C LYS A 159 5.22 -9.57 17.60
N GLU A 160 5.70 -8.52 16.95
CA GLU A 160 4.87 -7.45 16.38
C GLU A 160 4.94 -7.50 14.85
N GLU A 161 3.95 -6.97 14.14
CA GLU A 161 4.06 -6.81 12.67
C GLU A 161 5.01 -5.67 12.28
N ALA A 162 5.51 -5.70 11.05
CA ALA A 162 6.29 -4.60 10.51
C ALA A 162 5.42 -3.34 10.35
N ASN A 163 5.93 -2.22 10.85
CA ASN A 163 5.23 -0.94 10.85
C ASN A 163 6.08 0.14 10.18
N ILE A 164 5.41 1.10 9.57
CA ILE A 164 6.03 2.32 9.05
C ILE A 164 6.23 3.31 10.19
N VAL A 165 7.48 3.70 10.41
CA VAL A 165 7.91 4.63 11.45
C VAL A 165 8.31 6.01 10.90
N GLY A 166 8.50 6.11 9.57
CA GLY A 166 8.81 7.37 8.90
C GLY A 166 8.73 7.29 7.38
N ILE A 167 8.96 8.42 6.72
CA ILE A 167 9.02 8.54 5.26
C ILE A 167 10.22 9.44 4.91
N LYS A 168 11.06 9.00 3.99
CA LYS A 168 12.08 9.83 3.34
C LYS A 168 11.55 10.34 2.01
N VAL A 169 11.69 11.64 1.79
CA VAL A 169 11.22 12.34 0.60
C VAL A 169 12.42 12.79 -0.20
N TYR A 170 12.44 12.44 -1.48
CA TYR A 170 13.53 12.75 -2.39
C TYR A 170 13.02 13.51 -3.60
N ARG A 171 13.77 14.51 -4.06
CA ARG A 171 13.48 15.19 -5.32
C ARG A 171 13.91 14.33 -6.50
N LYS A 172 13.04 14.19 -7.51
CA LYS A 172 13.37 13.52 -8.78
C LYS A 172 14.42 14.32 -9.59
N TYR A 173 14.41 15.65 -9.50
CA TYR A 173 15.33 16.48 -10.28
C TYR A 173 16.82 16.19 -10.00
N ASP A 174 17.20 16.01 -8.73
CA ASP A 174 18.60 15.86 -8.32
C ASP A 174 18.88 14.70 -7.36
N GLY A 175 17.86 13.89 -7.02
CA GLY A 175 17.99 12.76 -6.10
C GLY A 175 18.17 13.17 -4.64
N LYS A 176 18.12 14.47 -4.31
CA LYS A 176 18.40 14.93 -2.96
C LYS A 176 17.24 14.61 -2.04
N GLN A 177 17.55 13.98 -0.89
CA GLN A 177 16.60 13.88 0.21
C GLN A 177 16.33 15.27 0.79
N ILE A 178 15.08 15.72 0.76
CA ILE A 178 14.69 17.05 1.27
C ILE A 178 14.00 16.99 2.63
N GLN A 179 13.46 15.84 3.02
CA GLN A 179 12.74 15.70 4.26
C GLN A 179 12.75 14.26 4.75
N THR A 180 12.78 14.10 6.07
CA THR A 180 12.41 12.85 6.74
C THR A 180 11.22 13.14 7.66
N ILE A 181 10.07 12.57 7.36
CA ILE A 181 8.89 12.61 8.22
C ILE A 181 9.05 11.48 9.25
N THR A 182 9.11 11.82 10.53
CA THR A 182 9.33 10.87 11.63
C THR A 182 8.10 10.78 12.57
N GLY A 183 8.14 9.85 13.52
CA GLY A 183 7.09 9.73 14.54
C GLY A 183 5.77 9.18 14.00
N ILE A 184 5.80 8.49 12.87
CA ILE A 184 4.63 7.83 12.30
C ILE A 184 4.29 6.62 13.18
N LYS A 185 3.06 6.59 13.69
CA LYS A 185 2.54 5.50 14.53
C LYS A 185 1.33 4.82 13.92
N GLY A 186 1.23 3.51 14.14
CA GLY A 186 0.09 2.65 13.79
C GLY A 186 -0.17 2.60 12.29
N CYS A 187 0.88 2.61 11.47
CA CYS A 187 0.80 2.43 10.01
C CYS A 187 1.43 1.07 9.69
N GLU A 188 0.62 0.13 9.23
CA GLU A 188 1.07 -1.21 8.83
C GLU A 188 1.90 -1.15 7.54
N PHE A 189 2.84 -2.08 7.39
CA PHE A 189 3.63 -2.22 6.17
C PHE A 189 2.94 -3.17 5.18
N HIS A 190 2.68 -2.66 3.97
CA HIS A 190 2.04 -3.36 2.85
C HIS A 190 2.97 -3.38 1.61
N GLY A 191 4.30 -3.35 1.79
CA GLY A 191 5.23 -3.39 0.66
C GLY A 191 5.37 -2.04 -0.04
N HIS A 192 5.28 -2.06 -1.36
CA HIS A 192 5.53 -0.90 -2.23
C HIS A 192 4.34 0.08 -2.32
N VAL A 193 3.16 -0.29 -1.80
CA VAL A 193 1.87 0.40 -2.01
C VAL A 193 1.35 1.21 -0.81
N ASN A 194 2.19 1.49 0.20
CA ASN A 194 1.76 2.28 1.35
C ASN A 194 1.56 3.76 1.01
N ILE A 195 2.31 4.32 0.06
CA ILE A 195 2.11 5.68 -0.44
C ILE A 195 1.23 5.65 -1.67
N VAL A 196 0.19 6.50 -1.67
CA VAL A 196 -0.69 6.70 -2.81
C VAL A 196 -0.66 8.18 -3.22
N SER A 197 -0.27 8.40 -4.47
CA SER A 197 -0.24 9.68 -5.19
C SER A 197 -0.71 9.44 -6.63
N TYR A 198 -1.34 10.44 -7.25
CA TYR A 198 -1.78 10.45 -8.65
C TYR A 198 -1.64 11.88 -9.19
N GLU A 199 -1.62 12.04 -10.52
CA GLU A 199 -1.41 13.34 -11.17
C GLU A 199 -2.43 14.42 -10.79
N ASP A 200 -3.63 14.05 -10.34
CA ASP A 200 -4.72 14.98 -10.00
C ASP A 200 -4.99 15.10 -8.48
N ILE A 201 -4.15 14.50 -7.64
CA ILE A 201 -4.30 14.62 -6.18
C ILE A 201 -3.83 16.01 -5.74
N ASP A 202 -4.77 16.77 -5.14
CA ASP A 202 -4.53 18.08 -4.52
C ASP A 202 -5.42 18.22 -3.27
N TYR A 203 -4.89 17.78 -2.13
CA TYR A 203 -5.64 17.75 -0.86
C TYR A 203 -5.69 19.11 -0.15
N ASN A 204 -5.01 20.14 -0.61
CA ASN A 204 -5.11 21.50 -0.03
C ASN A 204 -5.66 22.55 -1.02
N PHE A 205 -6.04 22.11 -2.23
CA PHE A 205 -6.66 22.90 -3.29
C PHE A 205 -5.80 24.09 -3.73
N ASP A 206 -4.47 23.91 -3.74
CA ASP A 206 -3.50 24.94 -4.12
C ASP A 206 -2.97 24.81 -5.57
N GLY A 207 -3.41 23.77 -6.28
CA GLY A 207 -3.01 23.45 -7.65
C GLY A 207 -1.61 22.83 -7.77
N ASP A 208 -0.98 22.45 -6.66
CA ASP A 208 0.25 21.67 -6.62
C ASP A 208 -0.04 20.18 -6.44
N ASN A 209 0.04 19.43 -7.53
CA ASN A 209 -0.27 18.00 -7.52
C ASN A 209 0.92 17.16 -7.01
N ASN A 210 1.56 17.63 -5.94
CA ASN A 210 2.63 16.95 -5.23
C ASN A 210 2.14 16.31 -3.93
N ASP A 211 0.83 16.25 -3.71
CA ASP A 211 0.22 15.72 -2.51
C ASP A 211 0.18 14.18 -2.50
N PHE A 212 0.22 13.57 -1.31
CA PHE A 212 0.11 12.12 -1.18
C PHE A 212 -0.61 11.70 0.11
N ARG A 213 -1.12 10.47 0.12
CA ARG A 213 -1.60 9.82 1.34
C ARG A 213 -0.76 8.59 1.69
N LEU A 214 -0.55 8.40 2.98
CA LEU A 214 0.01 7.18 3.56
C LEU A 214 -1.14 6.31 4.05
N VAL A 215 -1.32 5.15 3.42
CA VAL A 215 -2.23 4.10 3.86
C VAL A 215 -1.77 3.57 5.22
N LYS A 216 -2.73 3.40 6.14
CA LYS A 216 -2.45 3.14 7.54
C LYS A 216 -2.74 1.70 7.97
N ASP A 217 -3.84 1.12 7.53
CA ASP A 217 -4.35 -0.16 8.04
C ASP A 217 -4.65 -1.19 6.95
N ARG A 218 -5.26 -0.79 5.83
CA ARG A 218 -5.56 -1.70 4.71
C ARG A 218 -5.59 -0.95 3.40
N LEU A 219 -5.32 -1.66 2.31
CA LEU A 219 -5.26 -1.11 0.97
C LEU A 219 -6.66 -0.93 0.36
N THR A 220 -7.56 -1.86 0.63
CA THR A 220 -8.89 -1.88 0.04
C THR A 220 -10.01 -2.07 1.08
N GLY A 221 -11.24 -2.02 0.62
CA GLY A 221 -12.41 -2.26 1.47
C GLY A 221 -12.89 -1.04 2.27
N PRO A 222 -14.00 -1.23 3.02
CA PRO A 222 -14.59 -0.18 3.82
C PRO A 222 -13.69 0.22 4.99
N ASN A 223 -13.92 1.41 5.51
CA ASN A 223 -13.30 1.91 6.75
C ASN A 223 -11.78 2.06 6.76
N HIS A 224 -11.07 1.88 5.64
CA HIS A 224 -9.63 2.12 5.57
C HIS A 224 -9.27 3.53 6.05
N THR A 225 -8.12 3.67 6.70
CA THR A 225 -7.63 4.94 7.22
C THR A 225 -6.32 5.33 6.55
N SER A 226 -6.06 6.63 6.48
CA SER A 226 -4.85 7.16 5.87
C SER A 226 -4.42 8.44 6.56
N LYS A 227 -3.14 8.78 6.41
CA LYS A 227 -2.59 10.09 6.78
C LYS A 227 -2.35 10.87 5.50
N TYR A 228 -2.82 12.11 5.44
CA TYR A 228 -2.73 12.95 4.25
C TYR A 228 -1.61 13.97 4.43
N TYR A 229 -0.78 14.13 3.41
CA TYR A 229 0.37 15.02 3.39
C TYR A 229 0.33 15.88 2.15
N VAL A 230 0.61 17.17 2.33
CA VAL A 230 0.61 18.16 1.25
C VAL A 230 1.93 18.88 1.17
N TYR A 231 2.38 19.23 -0.03
CA TYR A 231 3.65 19.94 -0.19
C TYR A 231 3.48 21.44 0.04
N ASP A 232 4.04 21.96 1.13
CA ASP A 232 4.02 23.40 1.40
C ASP A 232 5.21 24.07 0.70
N LYS A 233 4.95 24.73 -0.44
CA LYS A 233 5.97 25.46 -1.21
C LYS A 233 6.70 26.54 -0.41
N LYS A 234 6.07 27.16 0.58
CA LYS A 234 6.72 28.20 1.40
C LYS A 234 7.72 27.59 2.36
N GLN A 235 7.37 26.43 2.95
CA GLN A 235 8.23 25.71 3.87
C GLN A 235 9.19 24.73 3.17
N GLN A 236 8.98 24.49 1.87
CA GLN A 236 9.72 23.53 1.04
C GLN A 236 9.71 22.11 1.63
N GLN A 237 8.59 21.73 2.26
CA GLN A 237 8.45 20.45 2.95
C GLN A 237 6.99 19.98 2.95
N PHE A 238 6.80 18.67 3.13
CA PHE A 238 5.48 18.09 3.32
C PHE A 238 4.94 18.35 4.72
N VAL A 239 3.67 18.75 4.79
CA VAL A 239 2.92 19.01 6.02
C VAL A 239 1.77 18.02 6.12
N LYS A 240 1.62 17.38 7.29
CA LYS A 240 0.49 16.48 7.55
C LYS A 240 -0.78 17.31 7.74
N LEU A 241 -1.85 16.95 7.03
CA LEU A 241 -3.18 17.54 7.24
C LEU A 241 -3.82 17.04 8.55
N ASN A 242 -4.67 17.87 9.13
CA ASN A 242 -5.46 17.54 10.32
C ASN A 242 -6.76 16.79 9.99
N LEU A 243 -6.66 15.82 9.08
CA LEU A 243 -7.75 14.93 8.70
C LEU A 243 -7.60 13.61 9.45
N GLU A 244 -8.63 13.28 10.24
CA GLU A 244 -8.75 12.01 10.96
C GLU A 244 -10.15 11.47 10.72
N GLY A 245 -10.21 10.27 10.14
CA GLY A 245 -11.43 9.67 9.65
C GLY A 245 -11.14 8.44 8.78
N ASN A 246 -12.15 8.00 8.06
CA ASN A 246 -12.19 6.76 7.32
C ASN A 246 -12.59 7.05 5.86
N ALA A 247 -11.95 6.37 4.91
CA ALA A 247 -12.32 6.37 3.49
C ALA A 247 -12.71 7.76 2.94
N PHE A 248 -11.83 8.76 3.11
CA PHE A 248 -12.14 10.12 2.69
C PHE A 248 -12.41 10.22 1.19
N ARG A 249 -13.35 11.09 0.84
CA ARG A 249 -13.54 11.63 -0.52
C ARG A 249 -13.32 13.13 -0.48
N PHE A 250 -12.73 13.66 -1.54
CA PHE A 250 -12.45 15.08 -1.68
C PHE A 250 -13.33 15.65 -2.79
N ASP A 251 -14.01 16.73 -2.49
CA ASP A 251 -14.75 17.54 -3.43
C ASP A 251 -13.89 18.77 -3.77
N TYR A 252 -13.35 18.79 -4.98
CA TYR A 252 -12.42 19.83 -5.42
C TYR A 252 -13.13 21.14 -5.80
N GLU A 253 -14.41 21.07 -6.19
CA GLU A 253 -15.21 22.27 -6.52
C GLU A 253 -15.58 23.00 -5.24
N GLU A 254 -16.13 22.26 -4.28
CA GLU A 254 -16.53 22.81 -2.99
C GLU A 254 -15.35 22.96 -2.02
N LYS A 255 -14.19 22.40 -2.31
CA LYS A 255 -13.02 22.38 -1.40
C LYS A 255 -13.35 21.74 -0.06
N GLU A 256 -14.00 20.58 -0.13
CA GLU A 256 -14.48 19.82 1.01
C GLU A 256 -13.88 18.41 1.03
N ALA A 257 -13.83 17.83 2.23
CA ALA A 257 -13.45 16.44 2.42
C ALA A 257 -14.51 15.76 3.29
N THR A 258 -14.98 14.60 2.86
CA THR A 258 -15.98 13.82 3.58
C THR A 258 -15.41 12.47 3.97
N SER A 259 -15.39 12.19 5.28
CA SER A 259 -15.02 10.89 5.84
C SER A 259 -16.26 9.99 5.93
N TYR A 260 -16.15 8.73 5.49
CA TYR A 260 -17.21 7.74 5.53
C TYR A 260 -16.82 6.57 6.42
N LYS A 261 -17.64 6.31 7.44
CA LYS A 261 -17.50 5.14 8.31
C LYS A 261 -18.75 4.28 8.29
N ASN A 262 -18.51 2.99 8.12
CA ASN A 262 -19.45 1.94 7.82
C ASN A 262 -19.48 0.99 9.01
N CYS A 263 -20.62 0.83 9.65
CA CYS A 263 -20.74 0.11 10.91
C CYS A 263 -21.92 -0.85 10.89
N LEU A 264 -21.82 -1.96 11.63
CA LEU A 264 -22.94 -2.88 11.80
C LEU A 264 -24.05 -2.23 12.64
N GLY A 265 -25.29 -2.48 12.25
CA GLY A 265 -26.47 -2.16 13.04
C GLY A 265 -26.72 -3.18 14.15
N LYS A 266 -27.89 -3.11 14.78
CA LYS A 266 -28.24 -4.01 15.90
C LYS A 266 -28.66 -5.41 15.47
N LYS A 267 -29.22 -5.53 14.26
CA LYS A 267 -29.69 -6.79 13.69
C LYS A 267 -28.83 -7.15 12.48
N ASN A 268 -28.84 -8.42 12.10
CA ASN A 268 -28.28 -8.85 10.82
C ASN A 268 -28.96 -8.05 9.69
N ASN A 269 -28.16 -7.58 8.72
CA ASN A 269 -28.55 -6.70 7.60
C ASN A 269 -28.93 -5.25 7.97
N ASP A 270 -28.81 -4.86 9.23
CA ASP A 270 -28.84 -3.45 9.60
C ASP A 270 -27.44 -2.84 9.50
N TYR A 271 -27.39 -1.55 9.20
CA TYR A 271 -26.14 -0.85 8.98
C TYR A 271 -26.23 0.61 9.42
N ILE A 272 -25.09 1.17 9.84
CA ILE A 272 -24.94 2.57 10.19
C ILE A 272 -23.90 3.18 9.24
N LEU A 273 -24.30 4.25 8.56
CA LEU A 273 -23.40 5.14 7.83
C LEU A 273 -23.16 6.38 8.70
N LEU A 274 -21.91 6.59 9.11
CA LEU A 274 -21.46 7.80 9.80
C LEU A 274 -20.61 8.62 8.83
N THR A 275 -21.01 9.87 8.62
CA THR A 275 -20.36 10.80 7.71
C THR A 275 -19.90 12.03 8.49
N ASP A 276 -18.64 12.41 8.33
CA ASP A 276 -18.08 13.66 8.87
C ASP A 276 -17.60 14.52 7.69
N ASP A 277 -18.15 15.72 7.55
CA ASP A 277 -17.78 16.68 6.50
C ASP A 277 -16.81 17.73 7.06
N PHE A 278 -15.82 18.07 6.25
CA PHE A 278 -14.75 19.00 6.58
C PHE A 278 -14.61 20.04 5.48
N LYS A 279 -14.59 21.32 5.85
CA LYS A 279 -14.28 22.43 4.93
C LYS A 279 -12.81 22.77 5.02
N TYR A 280 -12.16 22.97 3.88
CA TYR A 280 -10.83 23.57 3.86
C TYR A 280 -10.89 25.04 4.25
N ILE A 281 -10.05 25.45 5.19
CA ILE A 281 -10.04 26.82 5.75
C ILE A 281 -8.73 27.56 5.46
N GLY A 282 -7.90 27.04 4.55
CA GLY A 282 -6.59 27.58 4.22
C GLY A 282 -5.47 27.09 5.15
N ASN A 283 -4.24 27.43 4.78
CA ASN A 283 -3.01 27.07 5.51
C ASN A 283 -2.88 25.56 5.80
N ASN A 284 -3.24 24.70 4.85
CA ASN A 284 -3.16 23.24 4.98
C ASN A 284 -4.02 22.71 6.15
N ARG A 285 -5.15 23.35 6.42
CA ARG A 285 -6.05 22.99 7.53
C ARG A 285 -7.50 22.84 7.10
N TYR A 286 -8.13 21.88 7.76
CA TYR A 286 -9.55 21.55 7.62
C TYR A 286 -10.29 21.82 8.93
N LYS A 287 -11.55 22.25 8.82
CA LYS A 287 -12.49 22.37 9.95
C LYS A 287 -13.65 21.42 9.71
N LYS A 288 -13.93 20.55 10.68
CA LYS A 288 -15.16 19.74 10.66
C LYS A 288 -16.36 20.67 10.75
N ILE A 289 -17.26 20.59 9.78
CA ILE A 289 -18.45 21.44 9.68
C ILE A 289 -19.72 20.68 10.06
N LYS A 290 -19.75 19.36 9.83
CA LYS A 290 -20.95 18.56 9.99
C LYS A 290 -20.62 17.12 10.35
N THR A 291 -21.50 16.50 11.13
CA THR A 291 -21.55 15.06 11.35
C THR A 291 -22.97 14.61 11.06
N GLU A 292 -23.13 13.64 10.18
CA GLU A 292 -24.40 12.96 9.92
C GLU A 292 -24.29 11.48 10.27
N CYS A 293 -25.38 10.90 10.75
CA CYS A 293 -25.42 9.47 11.00
C CYS A 293 -26.78 8.91 10.62
N LEU A 294 -26.76 7.96 9.70
CA LEU A 294 -27.92 7.32 9.13
C LEU A 294 -27.94 5.84 9.49
N TYR A 295 -28.95 5.44 10.26
CA TYR A 295 -29.25 4.04 10.53
C TYR A 295 -30.14 3.52 9.40
N LYS A 296 -29.67 2.49 8.70
CA LYS A 296 -30.40 1.78 7.64
C LYS A 296 -30.76 0.39 8.13
N ALA A 297 -32.03 0.02 8.03
CA ALA A 297 -32.54 -1.22 8.59
C ALA A 297 -33.25 -2.09 7.55
N ASP A 298 -33.33 -3.38 7.86
CA ASP A 298 -34.03 -4.40 7.06
C ASP A 298 -33.49 -4.44 5.62
N GLY A 299 -32.16 -4.61 5.48
CA GLY A 299 -31.48 -4.72 4.19
C GLY A 299 -31.90 -5.97 3.40
N HIS A 300 -32.15 -5.80 2.10
CA HIS A 300 -32.62 -6.87 1.20
C HIS A 300 -32.17 -6.61 -0.25
N VAL A 301 -32.07 -7.67 -1.05
CA VAL A 301 -31.92 -7.54 -2.51
C VAL A 301 -33.30 -7.30 -3.10
N ASN A 302 -33.47 -6.17 -3.77
CA ASN A 302 -34.66 -5.86 -4.55
C ASN A 302 -34.64 -6.74 -5.81
N LYS A 303 -35.69 -7.54 -5.98
CA LYS A 303 -35.78 -8.54 -7.06
C LYS A 303 -35.96 -7.93 -8.44
N ASP A 304 -36.46 -6.69 -8.52
CA ASP A 304 -36.80 -6.04 -9.78
C ASP A 304 -35.58 -5.43 -10.45
N ASN A 305 -34.62 -4.94 -9.65
CA ASN A 305 -33.40 -4.27 -10.14
C ASN A 305 -32.10 -4.97 -9.70
N ASN A 306 -32.21 -6.05 -8.92
CA ASN A 306 -31.11 -6.81 -8.34
C ASN A 306 -30.14 -5.96 -7.48
N ARG A 307 -30.61 -4.85 -6.90
CA ARG A 307 -29.82 -3.96 -6.03
C ARG A 307 -30.10 -4.23 -4.56
N TYR A 308 -29.09 -4.03 -3.73
CA TYR A 308 -29.27 -4.09 -2.28
C TYR A 308 -29.87 -2.79 -1.76
N GLU A 309 -31.01 -2.87 -1.06
CA GLU A 309 -31.81 -1.75 -0.59
C GLU A 309 -32.20 -1.93 0.89
N TYR A 310 -32.58 -0.82 1.53
CA TYR A 310 -32.99 -0.80 2.94
C TYR A 310 -34.42 -0.29 3.07
N ARG A 311 -35.28 -1.03 3.79
CA ARG A 311 -36.70 -0.66 3.92
C ARG A 311 -36.93 0.53 4.83
N LYS A 312 -36.03 0.79 5.78
CA LYS A 312 -36.18 1.87 6.76
C LYS A 312 -34.87 2.62 6.94
N GLN A 313 -34.97 3.93 7.03
CA GLN A 313 -33.83 4.81 7.30
C GLN A 313 -34.23 5.85 8.35
N ARG A 314 -33.32 6.15 9.27
CA ARG A 314 -33.54 7.19 10.31
C ARG A 314 -32.21 7.75 10.79
N ALA A 315 -32.25 8.90 11.44
CA ALA A 315 -31.10 9.41 12.19
C ALA A 315 -30.67 8.41 13.29
N CYS A 316 -29.36 8.29 13.50
CA CYS A 316 -28.80 7.48 14.58
C CYS A 316 -29.11 8.06 15.97
N LYS A 317 -29.23 7.17 16.95
CA LYS A 317 -29.25 7.56 18.37
C LYS A 317 -27.82 7.86 18.84
N PRO A 318 -27.60 8.72 19.87
CA PRO A 318 -26.26 9.05 20.36
C PRO A 318 -25.38 7.83 20.71
N LYS A 319 -25.99 6.77 21.27
CA LYS A 319 -25.28 5.51 21.57
C LYS A 319 -24.81 4.76 20.32
N GLU A 320 -25.56 4.85 19.23
CA GLU A 320 -25.22 4.21 17.94
C GLU A 320 -24.03 4.94 17.30
N ILE A 321 -24.00 6.28 17.37
CA ILE A 321 -22.85 7.10 16.94
C ILE A 321 -21.60 6.72 17.74
N LYS A 322 -21.70 6.68 19.08
CA LYS A 322 -20.56 6.33 19.95
C LYS A 322 -20.04 4.92 19.68
N ALA A 323 -20.94 3.95 19.46
CA ALA A 323 -20.57 2.59 19.11
C ALA A 323 -19.88 2.54 17.74
N CYS A 324 -20.45 3.17 16.72
CA CYS A 324 -19.87 3.21 15.38
C CYS A 324 -18.49 3.87 15.34
N ARG A 325 -18.28 4.97 16.10
CA ARG A 325 -16.94 5.58 16.20
C ARG A 325 -15.88 4.60 16.73
N LYS A 326 -16.25 3.71 17.66
CA LYS A 326 -15.37 2.68 18.23
C LYS A 326 -15.31 1.38 17.43
N TYR A 327 -16.18 1.21 16.43
CA TYR A 327 -16.20 0.01 15.60
C TYR A 327 -14.87 -0.12 14.84
N ILE A 328 -14.30 -1.32 14.90
CA ILE A 328 -13.13 -1.73 14.13
C ILE A 328 -13.62 -2.85 13.23
N ASP A 329 -13.40 -2.68 11.94
CA ASP A 329 -13.73 -3.71 10.96
C ASP A 329 -12.60 -4.74 10.96
N THR A 330 -12.89 -5.98 11.34
CA THR A 330 -11.90 -7.06 11.42
C THR A 330 -12.01 -8.03 10.24
N ASN A 331 -12.85 -7.73 9.25
CA ASN A 331 -12.93 -8.55 8.05
C ASN A 331 -11.66 -8.37 7.21
N ASP A 332 -11.19 -9.48 6.67
CA ASP A 332 -10.12 -9.50 5.68
C ASP A 332 -10.71 -9.21 4.29
N TYR A 333 -10.19 -8.19 3.64
CA TYR A 333 -10.60 -7.76 2.30
C TYR A 333 -9.43 -7.83 1.32
N ASP A 334 -8.24 -8.18 1.78
CA ASP A 334 -7.00 -8.13 0.99
C ASP A 334 -6.73 -9.45 0.24
N ASP A 335 -7.65 -10.42 0.30
CA ASP A 335 -7.63 -11.72 -0.40
C ASP A 335 -8.26 -11.70 -1.82
N TYR A 336 -8.41 -10.54 -2.46
CA TYR A 336 -9.07 -10.38 -3.78
C TYR A 336 -8.16 -10.00 -4.93
#